data_AF-A0A3E2W395-F1
#
_entry.id   AF-A0A3E2W395-F1
#
_cell.length_a   1.000
_cell.length_b   1.000
_cell.length_c   1.000
_cell.angle_alpha   90.00
_cell.angle_beta   90.00
_cell.angle_gamma   90.00
#
_symmetry.space_group_name_H-M   'P 1'
#
loop_
_entity.id
_entity.type
_entity.pdbx_description
1 polymer ?
#
loop_
_entity_poly.entity_id
_entity_poly.type
_entity_poly.pdbx_seq_one_letter_code
_entity_poly.pdbx_strand_id
1 'polypeptide(L)'
;MKGQSSQKKIHIDNLYLVKKLDEDYHKEFMRFYDYVLHSNKSDADINIIVNTALNQCLEGMKNRKKATLVIPKDLKEYTAKLSRGNVYKDMKRKIRNQDYEKMQISSIWYVFSLCIVLFFFKNLMDQKFIVNYLVDVIVACIAGGIAMKNFLIRKRIVKRYQFGSFYMRMDIIAIVACVFIKIVTPAAYANFDITYLLLVISFFIMKRKIKPQFEAVI
;
A
#
# COMPACT_ATOMS: atom_id res chain seq x y z
N MET A 1 25.57 -19.94 -3.87
CA MET A 1 25.07 -19.52 -2.53
C MET A 1 23.98 -18.44 -2.65
N LYS A 2 22.76 -18.80 -3.08
CA LYS A 2 21.59 -17.91 -3.07
C LYS A 2 20.43 -18.68 -2.44
N GLY A 3 20.19 -18.51 -1.14
CA GLY A 3 19.17 -19.33 -0.47
C GLY A 3 18.80 -18.97 0.96
N GLN A 4 19.14 -17.79 1.48
CA GLN A 4 18.87 -17.48 2.90
C GLN A 4 18.10 -16.17 3.16
N SER A 5 17.79 -15.33 2.16
CA SER A 5 17.12 -14.05 2.44
C SER A 5 15.59 -14.07 2.37
N SER A 6 14.97 -15.16 1.92
CA SER A 6 13.50 -15.21 1.78
C SER A 6 12.77 -15.79 3.00
N GLN A 7 13.50 -16.41 3.94
CA GLN A 7 12.91 -17.24 4.99
C GLN A 7 12.34 -16.46 6.19
N LYS A 8 12.51 -15.13 6.27
CA LYS A 8 12.17 -14.33 7.47
C LYS A 8 11.44 -13.01 7.17
N LYS A 9 10.56 -12.97 6.16
CA LYS A 9 9.75 -11.76 5.90
C LYS A 9 8.24 -11.99 5.75
N ILE A 10 7.78 -13.18 6.07
CA ILE A 10 6.36 -13.39 6.33
C ILE A 10 6.13 -13.13 7.81
N HIS A 11 5.55 -11.98 8.10
CA HIS A 11 4.88 -11.75 9.36
C HIS A 11 3.77 -12.78 9.45
N ILE A 12 4.04 -13.91 10.11
CA ILE A 12 2.96 -14.58 10.83
C ILE A 12 2.62 -13.57 11.92
N ASP A 13 1.67 -12.66 11.65
CA ASP A 13 1.14 -11.71 12.64
C ASP A 13 0.71 -12.44 13.93
N ASN A 14 0.51 -13.75 13.81
CA ASN A 14 0.09 -14.70 14.80
C ASN A 14 1.18 -15.72 15.22
N LEU A 15 2.47 -15.39 15.16
CA LEU A 15 3.55 -16.31 15.57
C LEU A 15 3.34 -16.86 17.00
N TYR A 16 2.72 -16.05 17.86
CA TYR A 16 2.34 -16.46 19.22
C TYR A 16 1.20 -17.49 19.25
N LEU A 17 0.31 -17.52 18.26
CA LEU A 17 -0.75 -18.52 18.12
C LEU A 17 -0.21 -19.86 17.61
N VAL A 18 0.84 -19.84 16.79
CA VAL A 18 1.53 -21.07 16.37
C VAL A 18 2.08 -21.82 17.58
N LYS A 19 2.58 -21.10 18.59
CA LYS A 19 3.05 -21.68 19.86
C LYS A 19 1.95 -22.30 20.72
N LYS A 20 0.67 -22.04 20.44
CA LYS A 20 -0.47 -22.62 21.14
C LYS A 20 -0.94 -23.94 20.52
N LEU A 21 -0.35 -24.36 19.41
CA LEU A 21 -0.67 -25.64 18.77
C LEU A 21 0.06 -26.77 19.49
N ASP A 22 -0.65 -27.87 19.72
CA ASP A 22 -0.04 -29.13 20.16
C ASP A 22 0.93 -29.67 19.09
N GLU A 23 1.85 -30.57 19.47
CA GLU A 23 2.94 -31.04 18.59
C GLU A 23 2.44 -31.57 17.23
N ASP A 24 1.37 -32.36 17.23
CA ASP A 24 0.77 -32.91 16.01
C ASP A 24 0.24 -31.82 15.08
N TYR A 25 -0.44 -30.81 15.63
CA TYR A 25 -0.95 -29.67 14.87
C TYR A 25 0.18 -28.77 14.38
N HIS A 26 1.19 -28.54 15.20
CA HIS A 26 2.36 -27.74 14.85
C HIS A 26 3.12 -28.36 13.67
N LYS A 27 3.32 -29.69 13.69
CA LYS A 27 3.98 -30.43 12.61
C LYS A 27 3.23 -30.32 11.29
N GLU A 28 1.92 -30.58 11.30
CA GLU A 28 1.09 -30.51 10.10
C GLU A 28 0.95 -29.07 9.57
N PHE A 29 0.88 -28.08 10.47
CA PHE A 29 0.87 -26.66 10.11
C PHE A 29 2.18 -26.22 9.46
N MET A 30 3.33 -26.60 10.01
CA MET A 30 4.64 -26.27 9.41
C MET A 30 4.82 -26.93 8.04
N ARG A 31 4.35 -28.17 7.86
CA ARG A 31 4.32 -28.83 6.54
C ARG A 31 3.53 -28.00 5.52
N PHE A 32 2.36 -27.51 5.91
CA PHE A 32 1.55 -26.65 5.04
C PHE A 32 2.20 -25.28 4.80
N TYR A 33 2.74 -24.66 5.83
CA TYR A 33 3.42 -23.37 5.76
C TYR A 33 4.58 -23.41 4.76
N ASP A 34 5.46 -24.41 4.88
CA ASP A 34 6.59 -24.60 3.96
C ASP A 34 6.10 -24.82 2.52
N TYR A 35 5.02 -25.59 2.31
CA TYR A 35 4.44 -25.77 0.99
C TYR A 35 3.96 -24.44 0.38
N VAL A 36 3.22 -23.63 1.14
CA VAL A 36 2.67 -22.36 0.64
C VAL A 36 3.77 -21.31 0.42
N LEU A 37 4.83 -21.32 1.23
CA LEU A 37 6.00 -20.45 1.05
C LEU A 37 6.69 -20.63 -0.31
N HIS A 38 6.72 -21.86 -0.83
CA HIS A 38 7.31 -22.17 -2.13
C HIS A 38 6.32 -22.03 -3.30
N SER A 39 5.09 -21.57 -3.04
CA SER A 39 4.09 -21.35 -4.08
C SER A 39 4.30 -20.01 -4.81
N ASN A 40 3.87 -19.91 -6.07
CA ASN A 40 3.93 -18.67 -6.87
C ASN A 40 2.88 -17.61 -6.45
N LYS A 41 2.35 -17.67 -5.22
CA LYS A 41 1.34 -16.72 -4.72
C LYS A 41 2.02 -15.47 -4.16
N SER A 42 1.29 -14.36 -4.09
CA SER A 42 1.81 -13.14 -3.48
C SER A 42 1.96 -13.30 -1.97
N ASP A 43 2.91 -12.58 -1.34
CA ASP A 43 3.09 -12.59 0.12
C ASP A 43 1.78 -12.29 0.87
N ALA A 44 0.94 -11.41 0.33
CA ALA A 44 -0.36 -11.09 0.91
C ALA A 44 -1.31 -12.29 0.86
N ASP A 45 -1.36 -13.02 -0.26
CA ASP A 45 -2.18 -14.23 -0.38
C ASP A 45 -1.68 -15.33 0.55
N ILE A 46 -0.36 -15.52 0.63
CA ILE A 46 0.28 -16.47 1.56
C ILE A 46 -0.15 -16.16 2.99
N ASN A 47 -0.06 -14.90 3.42
CA ASN A 47 -0.46 -14.49 4.77
C ASN A 47 -1.93 -14.79 5.07
N ILE A 48 -2.85 -14.52 4.14
CA ILE A 48 -4.28 -14.81 4.34
C ILE A 48 -4.50 -16.32 4.47
N ILE A 49 -3.90 -17.11 3.58
CA ILE A 49 -4.05 -18.56 3.53
C ILE A 49 -3.49 -19.20 4.81
N VAL A 50 -2.27 -18.80 5.22
CA VAL A 50 -1.61 -19.31 6.42
C VAL A 50 -2.38 -18.95 7.69
N ASN A 51 -2.85 -17.69 7.81
CA ASN A 51 -3.66 -17.29 8.96
C ASN A 51 -5.00 -18.03 9.01
N THR A 52 -5.63 -18.27 7.86
CA THR A 52 -6.88 -19.04 7.80
C THR A 52 -6.66 -20.50 8.22
N ALA A 53 -5.57 -21.13 7.75
CA ALA A 53 -5.21 -22.48 8.16
C ALA A 53 -4.88 -22.56 9.67
N LEU A 54 -4.16 -21.58 10.21
CA LEU A 54 -3.85 -21.50 11.65
C LEU A 54 -5.12 -21.44 12.50
N ASN A 55 -6.10 -20.63 12.08
CA ASN A 55 -7.40 -20.56 12.76
C ASN A 55 -8.15 -21.90 12.70
N GLN A 56 -8.12 -22.59 11.55
CA GLN A 56 -8.71 -23.93 11.42
C GLN A 56 -8.02 -24.95 12.34
N CYS A 57 -6.68 -24.88 12.49
CA CYS A 57 -5.95 -25.71 13.45
C CYS A 57 -6.40 -25.46 14.90
N LEU A 58 -6.50 -24.19 15.31
CA LEU A 58 -6.96 -23.84 16.66
C LEU A 58 -8.40 -24.30 16.93
N GLU A 59 -9.31 -24.15 15.96
CA GLU A 59 -10.68 -24.65 16.06
C GLU A 59 -10.75 -26.18 16.05
N GLY A 60 -9.95 -26.84 15.23
CA GLY A 60 -9.84 -28.30 15.19
C GLY A 60 -9.38 -28.88 16.53
N MET A 61 -8.38 -28.25 17.14
CA MET A 61 -7.84 -28.61 18.45
C MET A 61 -8.91 -28.44 19.55
N LYS A 62 -9.62 -27.31 19.58
CA LYS A 62 -10.76 -27.09 20.51
C LYS A 62 -11.85 -28.16 20.35
N ASN A 63 -12.11 -28.59 19.12
CA ASN A 63 -13.11 -29.60 18.79
C ASN A 63 -12.56 -31.05 18.85
N ARG A 64 -11.36 -31.25 19.40
CA ARG A 64 -10.68 -32.56 19.51
C ARG A 64 -10.61 -33.36 18.20
N LYS A 65 -10.51 -32.67 17.06
CA LYS A 65 -10.29 -33.30 15.75
C LYS A 65 -8.82 -33.72 15.63
N LYS A 66 -8.54 -34.71 14.76
CA LYS A 66 -7.15 -35.06 14.40
C LYS A 66 -6.55 -33.98 13.48
N ALA A 67 -5.28 -33.64 13.68
CA ALA A 67 -4.59 -32.60 12.88
C ALA A 67 -4.63 -32.90 11.37
N THR A 68 -4.50 -34.17 10.98
CA THR A 68 -4.55 -34.64 9.58
C THR A 68 -5.92 -34.51 8.91
N LEU A 69 -7.00 -34.34 9.69
CA LEU A 69 -8.33 -34.03 9.16
C LEU A 69 -8.51 -32.53 8.90
N VAL A 70 -7.78 -31.70 9.64
CA VAL A 70 -7.84 -30.24 9.52
C VAL A 70 -6.92 -29.77 8.39
N ILE A 71 -5.69 -30.29 8.36
CA ILE A 71 -4.74 -30.13 7.27
C ILE A 71 -4.60 -31.49 6.57
N PRO A 72 -5.31 -31.72 5.46
CA PRO A 72 -5.20 -32.97 4.73
C PRO A 72 -3.82 -33.11 4.07
N LYS A 73 -3.49 -34.33 3.64
CA LYS A 73 -2.23 -34.62 2.94
C LYS A 73 -2.15 -33.92 1.57
N ASP A 74 -3.29 -33.76 0.89
CA ASP A 74 -3.35 -33.00 -0.36
C ASP A 74 -3.34 -31.49 -0.08
N LEU A 75 -2.14 -30.94 0.02
CA LEU A 75 -1.91 -29.52 0.28
C LEU A 75 -2.34 -28.65 -0.91
N LYS A 76 -2.34 -29.19 -2.13
CA LYS A 76 -2.73 -28.44 -3.35
C LYS A 76 -4.23 -28.21 -3.36
N GLU A 77 -5.02 -29.25 -3.15
CA GLU A 77 -6.47 -29.15 -3.04
C GLU A 77 -6.88 -28.30 -1.84
N TYR A 78 -6.22 -28.49 -0.68
CA TYR A 78 -6.47 -27.70 0.51
C TYR A 78 -6.22 -26.20 0.30
N THR A 79 -5.10 -25.84 -0.33
CA THR A 79 -4.79 -24.44 -0.69
C THR A 79 -5.83 -23.86 -1.65
N ALA A 80 -6.29 -24.65 -2.62
CA ALA A 80 -7.33 -24.23 -3.55
C ALA A 80 -8.67 -24.00 -2.84
N LYS A 81 -9.05 -24.87 -1.90
CA LYS A 81 -10.25 -24.73 -1.07
C LYS A 81 -10.19 -23.46 -0.22
N LEU A 82 -9.06 -23.20 0.44
CA LEU A 82 -8.85 -21.97 1.23
C LEU A 82 -8.96 -20.72 0.35
N SER A 83 -8.34 -20.73 -0.84
CA SER A 83 -8.38 -19.61 -1.78
C SER A 83 -9.78 -19.35 -2.37
N ARG A 84 -10.68 -20.34 -2.34
CA ARG A 84 -12.07 -20.19 -2.82
C ARG A 84 -13.05 -19.80 -1.70
N GLY A 85 -12.66 -19.98 -0.45
CA GLY A 85 -13.51 -19.72 0.72
C GLY A 85 -13.89 -18.26 0.89
N ASN A 86 -15.04 -18.02 1.53
CA ASN A 86 -15.54 -16.67 1.80
C ASN A 86 -14.55 -15.86 2.66
N VAL A 87 -13.92 -16.48 3.66
CA VAL A 87 -12.92 -15.83 4.52
C VAL A 87 -11.75 -15.24 3.72
N TYR A 88 -11.24 -15.98 2.72
CA TYR A 88 -10.17 -15.49 1.86
C TYR A 88 -10.64 -14.30 1.02
N LYS A 89 -11.82 -14.41 0.39
CA LYS A 89 -12.41 -13.32 -0.42
C LYS A 89 -12.68 -12.07 0.42
N ASP A 90 -13.19 -12.24 1.63
CA ASP A 90 -13.51 -11.15 2.56
C ASP A 90 -12.24 -10.46 3.05
N MET A 91 -11.21 -11.21 3.42
CA MET A 91 -9.93 -10.65 3.84
C MET A 91 -9.22 -9.93 2.68
N LYS A 92 -9.24 -10.52 1.47
CA LYS A 92 -8.71 -9.88 0.26
C LYS A 92 -9.45 -8.56 -0.04
N ARG A 93 -10.78 -8.55 0.08
CA ARG A 93 -11.62 -7.36 -0.05
C ARG A 93 -11.28 -6.31 1.00
N LYS A 94 -11.05 -6.71 2.26
CA LYS A 94 -10.66 -5.81 3.35
C LYS A 94 -9.31 -5.15 3.09
N ILE A 95 -8.28 -5.92 2.73
CA ILE A 95 -6.94 -5.40 2.38
C ILE A 95 -7.04 -4.42 1.22
N ARG A 96 -7.80 -4.77 0.19
CA ARG A 96 -8.03 -3.91 -0.97
C ARG A 96 -8.70 -2.58 -0.59
N ASN A 97 -9.75 -2.63 0.22
CA ASN A 97 -10.43 -1.43 0.67
C ASN A 97 -9.50 -0.54 1.53
N GLN A 98 -8.69 -1.14 2.41
CA GLN A 98 -7.68 -0.43 3.18
C GLN A 98 -6.61 0.21 2.29
N ASP A 99 -6.12 -0.50 1.27
CA ASP A 99 -5.15 0.05 0.31
C ASP A 99 -5.78 1.19 -0.52
N TYR A 100 -7.06 1.10 -0.88
CA TYR A 100 -7.79 2.16 -1.56
C TYR A 100 -7.95 3.41 -0.68
N GLU A 101 -8.36 3.24 0.58
CA GLU A 101 -8.42 4.33 1.56
C GLU A 101 -7.05 4.98 1.76
N LYS A 102 -6.00 4.17 1.91
CA LYS A 102 -4.62 4.64 2.03
C LYS A 102 -4.17 5.40 0.79
N MET A 103 -4.54 4.94 -0.41
CA MET A 103 -4.28 5.63 -1.66
C MET A 103 -4.97 6.99 -1.69
N GLN A 104 -6.23 7.08 -1.26
CA GLN A 104 -6.97 8.35 -1.20
C GLN A 104 -6.35 9.33 -0.22
N ILE A 105 -6.13 8.91 1.04
CA ILE A 105 -5.53 9.73 2.09
C ILE A 105 -4.15 10.22 1.64
N SER A 106 -3.34 9.32 1.10
CA SER A 106 -2.00 9.67 0.61
C SER A 106 -2.04 10.66 -0.56
N SER A 107 -3.04 10.55 -1.43
CA SER A 107 -3.20 11.49 -2.56
C SER A 107 -3.63 12.88 -2.10
N ILE A 108 -4.48 12.97 -1.07
CA ILE A 108 -4.88 14.24 -0.45
C ILE A 108 -3.67 14.92 0.20
N TRP A 109 -2.93 14.18 1.04
CA TRP A 109 -1.71 14.68 1.66
C TRP A 109 -0.64 15.09 0.64
N TYR A 110 -0.54 14.34 -0.45
CA TYR A 110 0.36 14.68 -1.56
C TYR A 110 0.01 16.03 -2.19
N VAL A 111 -1.26 16.28 -2.51
CA VAL A 111 -1.70 17.58 -3.05
C VAL A 111 -1.41 18.71 -2.06
N PHE A 112 -1.81 18.57 -0.79
CA PHE A 112 -1.58 19.61 0.21
C PHE A 112 -0.10 19.93 0.43
N SER A 113 0.72 18.90 0.62
CA SER A 113 2.16 19.08 0.83
C SER A 113 2.85 19.69 -0.39
N LEU A 114 2.46 19.29 -1.61
CA LEU A 114 3.01 19.85 -2.84
C LEU A 114 2.63 21.32 -3.02
N CYS A 115 1.41 21.73 -2.65
CA CYS A 115 1.00 23.13 -2.67
C CYS A 115 1.84 23.99 -1.72
N ILE A 116 2.13 23.49 -0.51
CA ILE A 116 3.02 24.17 0.44
C ILE A 116 4.41 24.33 -0.18
N VAL A 117 4.97 23.27 -0.76
CA VAL A 117 6.28 23.33 -1.43
C VAL A 117 6.28 24.39 -2.54
N LEU A 118 5.26 24.41 -3.40
CA LEU A 118 5.15 25.37 -4.51
C LEU A 118 4.98 26.81 -4.03
N PHE A 119 4.27 27.01 -2.91
CA PHE A 119 4.08 28.33 -2.30
C PHE A 119 5.40 28.88 -1.77
N PHE A 120 6.11 28.12 -0.95
CA PHE A 120 7.42 28.54 -0.44
C PHE A 120 8.46 28.64 -1.56
N PHE A 121 8.42 27.76 -2.56
CA PHE A 121 9.31 27.85 -3.72
C PHE A 121 9.16 29.19 -4.45
N LYS A 122 7.92 29.66 -4.66
CA LYS A 122 7.67 30.96 -5.29
C LYS A 122 8.16 32.13 -4.43
N ASN A 123 7.91 32.06 -3.12
CA ASN A 123 8.36 33.09 -2.17
C ASN A 123 9.89 33.20 -2.11
N LEU A 124 10.59 32.07 -2.17
CA LEU A 124 12.05 32.03 -2.26
C LEU A 124 12.56 32.64 -3.58
N MET A 125 11.90 32.36 -4.71
CA MET A 125 12.24 32.96 -5.99
C MET A 125 12.07 34.49 -5.98
N ASP A 126 10.97 34.97 -5.40
CA ASP A 126 10.65 36.40 -5.35
C ASP A 126 11.39 37.16 -4.24
N GLN A 127 12.26 36.48 -3.46
CA GLN A 127 12.95 37.02 -2.28
C GLN A 127 11.99 37.64 -1.25
N LYS A 128 10.75 37.13 -1.19
CA LYS A 128 9.69 37.58 -0.28
C LYS A 128 9.49 36.52 0.79
N PHE A 129 10.28 36.60 1.86
CA PHE A 129 10.21 35.65 2.96
C PHE A 129 9.03 35.96 3.88
N ILE A 130 8.34 34.91 4.35
CA ILE A 130 7.23 35.06 5.30
C ILE A 130 7.77 35.37 6.69
N VAL A 131 8.80 34.63 7.11
CA VAL A 131 9.46 34.84 8.40
C VAL A 131 10.92 35.21 8.18
N ASN A 132 11.68 34.31 7.58
CA ASN A 132 13.08 34.47 7.22
C ASN A 132 13.45 33.37 6.22
N TYR A 133 14.45 33.61 5.36
CA TYR A 133 14.96 32.65 4.38
C TYR A 133 15.15 31.25 4.98
N LEU A 134 15.82 31.14 6.12
CA LEU A 134 16.16 29.85 6.73
C LEU A 134 14.91 29.08 7.18
N VAL A 135 13.92 29.77 7.76
CA VAL A 135 12.67 29.15 8.22
C VAL A 135 11.83 28.69 7.03
N ASP A 136 11.71 29.55 6.01
CA ASP A 136 10.95 29.27 4.80
C ASP A 136 11.52 28.04 4.05
N VAL A 137 12.85 27.92 3.96
CA VAL A 137 13.53 26.76 3.38
C VAL A 137 13.26 25.49 4.20
N ILE A 138 13.33 25.55 5.53
CA ILE A 138 13.06 24.38 6.39
C ILE A 138 11.62 23.88 6.19
N VAL A 139 10.65 24.79 6.19
CA VAL A 139 9.23 24.43 5.98
C VAL A 139 9.04 23.79 4.61
N ALA A 140 9.64 24.35 3.55
CA ALA A 140 9.60 23.78 2.21
C ALA A 140 10.20 22.36 2.16
N CYS A 141 11.34 22.14 2.82
CA CYS A 141 11.99 20.83 2.88
C CYS A 141 11.14 19.78 3.62
N ILE A 142 10.53 20.15 4.76
CA ILE A 142 9.65 19.25 5.52
C ILE A 142 8.43 18.87 4.67
N ALA A 143 7.78 19.86 4.05
CA ALA A 143 6.66 19.62 3.15
C ALA A 143 7.05 18.73 1.96
N GLY A 144 8.24 18.95 1.37
CA GLY A 144 8.80 18.12 0.32
C GLY A 144 9.02 16.67 0.76
N GLY A 145 9.52 16.46 1.98
CA GLY A 145 9.66 15.13 2.58
C GLY A 145 8.32 14.41 2.74
N ILE A 146 7.28 15.13 3.18
CA ILE A 146 5.91 14.60 3.29
C ILE A 146 5.36 14.25 1.90
N ALA A 147 5.51 15.13 0.92
CA ALA A 147 5.08 14.91 -0.47
C ALA A 147 5.76 13.66 -1.05
N MET A 148 7.07 13.52 -0.87
CA MET A 148 7.84 12.38 -1.37
C MET A 148 7.41 11.07 -0.70
N LYS A 149 7.22 11.04 0.63
CA LYS A 149 6.70 9.84 1.31
C LYS A 149 5.34 9.41 0.77
N ASN A 150 4.43 10.36 0.55
CA ASN A 150 3.11 10.07 0.01
C ASN A 150 3.17 9.58 -1.45
N PHE A 151 4.02 10.19 -2.26
CA PHE A 151 4.29 9.71 -3.62
C PHE A 151 4.78 8.25 -3.65
N LEU A 152 5.70 7.89 -2.73
CA LEU A 152 6.21 6.52 -2.63
C LEU A 152 5.15 5.51 -2.16
N ILE A 153 4.24 5.89 -1.25
CA ILE A 153 3.10 5.05 -0.84
C ILE A 153 2.22 4.76 -2.05
N ARG A 154 1.85 5.80 -2.80
CA ARG A 154 1.02 5.68 -4.00
C ARG A 154 1.70 4.81 -5.06
N LYS A 155 3.00 5.03 -5.33
CA LYS A 155 3.81 4.20 -6.24
C LYS A 155 3.81 2.72 -5.83
N ARG A 156 3.92 2.44 -4.54
CA ARG A 156 3.92 1.06 -4.02
C ARG A 156 2.58 0.38 -4.25
N ILE A 157 1.47 1.09 -4.01
CA ILE A 157 0.11 0.56 -4.21
C ILE A 157 -0.14 0.32 -5.71
N VAL A 158 0.17 1.28 -6.57
CA VAL A 158 0.07 1.14 -8.04
C VAL A 158 0.86 -0.08 -8.52
N LYS A 159 2.09 -0.27 -8.03
CA LYS A 159 2.92 -1.43 -8.39
C LYS A 159 2.35 -2.75 -7.86
N ARG A 160 1.81 -2.77 -6.63
CA ARG A 160 1.21 -3.96 -5.99
C ARG A 160 0.06 -4.51 -6.83
N TYR A 161 -0.78 -3.63 -7.36
CA TYR A 161 -1.95 -4.03 -8.18
C TYR A 161 -1.66 -4.04 -9.69
N GLN A 162 -0.41 -3.84 -10.09
CA GLN A 162 0.00 -3.71 -11.50
C GLN A 162 -0.83 -2.70 -12.29
N PHE A 163 -1.28 -1.64 -11.62
CA PHE A 163 -1.95 -0.54 -12.29
C PHE A 163 -0.98 0.14 -13.25
N GLY A 164 -1.48 0.53 -14.43
CA GLY A 164 -0.66 1.10 -15.48
C GLY A 164 0.12 2.35 -15.05
N SER A 165 1.21 2.65 -15.77
CA SER A 165 2.08 3.81 -15.51
C SER A 165 1.40 5.18 -15.67
N PHE A 166 0.13 5.21 -16.09
CA PHE A 166 -0.66 6.42 -16.28
C PHE A 166 -0.67 7.32 -15.04
N TYR A 167 -0.89 6.76 -13.85
CA TYR A 167 -1.01 7.53 -12.61
C TYR A 167 0.27 8.28 -12.25
N MET A 168 1.42 7.60 -12.38
CA MET A 168 2.73 8.19 -12.10
C MET A 168 3.10 9.26 -13.13
N ARG A 169 2.78 9.04 -14.41
CA ARG A 169 3.02 10.03 -15.47
C ARG A 169 2.18 11.29 -15.27
N MET A 170 0.90 11.12 -14.94
CA MET A 170 -0.01 12.24 -14.69
C MET A 170 0.48 13.13 -13.53
N ASP A 171 0.98 12.53 -12.43
CA ASP A 171 1.57 13.30 -11.33
C ASP A 171 2.80 14.10 -11.77
N ILE A 172 3.70 13.48 -12.54
CA ILE A 172 4.92 14.16 -13.02
C ILE A 172 4.55 15.31 -13.94
N ILE A 173 3.62 15.10 -14.88
CA ILE A 173 3.12 16.14 -15.79
C ILE A 173 2.49 17.28 -14.99
N ALA A 174 1.68 16.97 -13.97
CA ALA A 174 1.05 17.97 -13.12
C ALA A 174 2.08 18.78 -12.33
N ILE A 175 3.10 18.14 -11.74
CA ILE A 175 4.20 18.83 -11.05
C ILE A 175 4.93 19.76 -12.02
N VAL A 176 5.33 19.27 -13.19
CA VAL A 176 6.07 20.06 -14.19
C VAL A 176 5.25 21.27 -14.63
N ALA A 177 3.95 21.08 -14.90
CA ALA A 177 3.04 22.17 -15.23
C ALA A 177 2.92 23.19 -14.08
N CYS A 178 2.77 22.74 -12.83
CA CYS A 178 2.71 23.62 -11.68
C CYS A 178 3.98 24.44 -11.48
N VAL A 179 5.16 23.81 -11.61
CA VAL A 179 6.46 24.49 -11.50
C VAL A 179 6.61 25.51 -12.63
N PHE A 180 6.28 25.14 -13.87
CA PHE A 180 6.31 26.05 -15.00
C PHE A 180 5.40 27.27 -14.79
N ILE A 181 4.16 27.05 -14.34
CA ILE A 181 3.22 28.14 -14.02
C ILE A 181 3.81 29.03 -12.92
N LYS A 182 4.38 28.47 -11.85
CA LYS A 182 4.99 29.28 -10.78
C LYS A 182 6.18 30.10 -11.27
N ILE A 183 6.97 29.59 -12.21
CA ILE A 183 8.12 30.33 -12.76
C ILE A 183 7.66 31.47 -13.68
N VAL A 184 6.68 31.21 -14.55
CA VAL A 184 6.22 32.18 -15.56
C VAL A 184 5.29 33.24 -14.96
N THR A 185 4.52 32.89 -13.93
CA THR A 185 3.54 33.81 -13.32
C THR A 185 4.24 34.96 -12.60
N PRO A 186 3.94 36.24 -12.96
CA PRO A 186 4.52 37.40 -12.29
C PRO A 186 4.23 37.43 -10.79
N ALA A 187 5.11 38.06 -10.01
CA ALA A 187 4.97 38.15 -8.55
C ALA A 187 3.63 38.75 -8.08
N ALA A 188 3.00 39.61 -8.88
CA ALA A 188 1.67 40.18 -8.61
C ALA A 188 0.54 39.12 -8.62
N TYR A 189 0.72 38.05 -9.38
CA TYR A 189 -0.23 36.93 -9.51
C TYR A 189 0.33 35.63 -8.90
N ALA A 190 1.44 35.70 -8.15
CA ALA A 190 2.13 34.54 -7.58
C ALA A 190 1.25 33.69 -6.66
N ASN A 191 0.30 34.34 -5.98
CA ASN A 191 -0.68 33.71 -5.09
C ASN A 191 -1.91 33.18 -5.83
N PHE A 192 -2.01 33.40 -7.15
CA PHE A 192 -3.16 32.95 -7.92
C PHE A 192 -3.18 31.42 -7.98
N ASP A 193 -4.32 30.84 -7.59
CA ASP A 193 -4.42 29.45 -7.12
C ASP A 193 -4.56 28.42 -8.25
N ILE A 194 -4.16 28.77 -9.48
CA ILE A 194 -4.22 27.87 -10.66
C ILE A 194 -3.45 26.57 -10.39
N THR A 195 -2.31 26.65 -9.70
CA THR A 195 -1.52 25.46 -9.40
C THR A 195 -2.21 24.52 -8.43
N TYR A 196 -2.92 25.05 -7.43
CA TYR A 196 -3.74 24.24 -6.54
C TYR A 196 -4.91 23.60 -7.31
N LEU A 197 -5.63 24.41 -8.11
CA LEU A 197 -6.73 23.93 -8.93
C LEU A 197 -6.29 22.79 -9.86
N LEU A 198 -5.13 22.93 -10.50
CA LEU A 198 -4.56 21.90 -11.37
C LEU A 198 -4.28 20.60 -10.61
N LEU A 199 -3.68 20.69 -9.42
CA LEU A 199 -3.41 19.52 -8.58
C LEU A 199 -4.69 18.85 -8.08
N VAL A 200 -5.71 19.63 -7.74
CA VAL A 200 -7.04 19.12 -7.34
C VAL A 200 -7.73 18.42 -8.51
N ILE A 201 -7.71 19.00 -9.71
CA ILE A 201 -8.26 18.38 -10.92
C ILE A 201 -7.53 17.06 -11.21
N SER A 202 -6.20 17.06 -11.14
CA SER A 202 -5.37 15.85 -11.29
C SER A 202 -5.77 14.77 -10.28
N PHE A 203 -5.96 15.14 -9.01
CA PHE A 203 -6.47 14.24 -7.98
C PHE A 203 -7.84 13.64 -8.32
N PHE A 204 -8.80 14.45 -8.77
CA PHE A 204 -10.14 13.96 -9.13
C PHE A 204 -10.10 13.02 -10.34
N ILE A 205 -9.31 13.33 -11.36
CA ILE A 205 -9.12 12.46 -12.53
C ILE A 205 -8.55 11.11 -12.09
N MET A 206 -7.51 11.09 -11.26
CA MET A 206 -6.95 9.86 -10.71
C MET A 206 -7.98 9.09 -9.90
N LYS A 207 -8.67 9.74 -8.95
CA LYS A 207 -9.66 9.12 -8.08
C LYS A 207 -10.75 8.43 -8.91
N ARG A 208 -11.25 9.12 -9.94
CA ARG A 208 -12.28 8.60 -10.85
C ARG A 208 -11.80 7.40 -11.65
N LYS A 209 -10.55 7.42 -12.15
CA LYS A 209 -9.99 6.31 -12.94
C LYS A 209 -9.55 5.11 -12.11
N ILE A 210 -9.06 5.31 -10.90
CA ILE A 210 -8.47 4.22 -10.10
C ILE A 210 -9.53 3.40 -9.37
N LYS A 211 -10.65 4.01 -8.96
CA LYS A 211 -11.76 3.34 -8.28
C LYS A 211 -12.25 2.09 -9.04
N PRO A 212 -12.61 2.14 -10.34
CA PRO A 212 -13.07 0.95 -11.05
C PRO A 212 -11.97 -0.11 -11.21
N GLN A 213 -10.70 0.27 -11.28
CA GLN A 213 -9.59 -0.69 -11.34
C GLN A 213 -9.42 -1.43 -10.02
N PHE A 214 -9.57 -0.75 -8.89
CA PHE A 214 -9.63 -1.43 -7.59
C PHE A 214 -10.82 -2.37 -7.50
N GLU A 215 -12.01 -1.95 -7.94
CA GLU A 215 -13.21 -2.79 -7.90
C GLU A 215 -13.09 -4.04 -8.78
N ALA A 216 -12.37 -3.95 -9.91
CA ALA A 216 -12.11 -5.08 -10.81
C ALA A 216 -11.11 -6.11 -10.26
N VAL A 217 -10.30 -5.76 -9.26
CA VAL A 217 -9.43 -6.71 -8.56
C VAL A 217 -10.29 -7.47 -7.53
N ILE A 218 -10.85 -8.60 -7.95
CA ILE A 218 -11.56 -9.59 -7.12
C ILE A 218 -10.88 -10.94 -7.28
#